data_AF-A0A958Z918-F1
#
_entry.id   AF-A0A958Z918-F1
#
_cell.length_a   1.000
_cell.length_b   1.000
_cell.length_c   1.000
_cell.angle_alpha   90.00
_cell.angle_beta   90.00
_cell.angle_gamma   90.00
#
_symmetry.space_group_name_H-M   'P 1'
#
loop_
_entity.id
_entity.type
_entity.pdbx_description
1 polymer ?
#
loop_
_entity_poly.entity_id
_entity_poly.type
_entity_poly.pdbx_seq_one_letter_code
_entity_poly.pdbx_strand_id
1 'polypeptide(L)'
;EETAKYVYNNEEVETLPKDFYATRNYTDSIMTSIRSHKGDGKPFFAYLAFTAVHDPVHVPEPWLSEYKGNYNAGYKALKENRITGAKNVGVFPKDAIGHDLFAMAKNWEDLSDEQKAVESKAMEVYAGMVSNMDYNLGRVINFLKDIDEYDNTIIIFLSDNGSNPYYNDNYPGNKGSAFMAQFDNSAENIGHPMSHYAYGLGWGSACAGPLDLFKT
;
A
#
# COMPACT_ATOMS: atom_id res chain seq x y z
N GLU A 1 6.94 8.46 24.51
CA GLU A 1 6.71 8.20 23.07
C GLU A 1 7.47 6.94 22.73
N GLU A 2 6.78 5.84 22.40
CA GLU A 2 7.46 4.70 21.79
C GLU A 2 7.59 5.03 20.30
N THR A 3 8.80 5.42 19.89
CA THR A 3 9.12 5.59 18.47
C THR A 3 9.35 4.22 17.85
N ALA A 4 8.91 4.04 16.60
CA ALA A 4 9.23 2.83 15.86
C ALA A 4 10.75 2.69 15.74
N LYS A 5 11.29 1.58 16.23
CA LYS A 5 12.72 1.26 16.15
C LYS A 5 13.02 0.63 14.80
N TYR A 6 14.03 1.14 14.11
CA TYR A 6 14.55 0.52 12.89
C TYR A 6 15.83 -0.24 13.22
N VAL A 7 16.02 -1.38 12.58
CA VAL A 7 17.21 -2.22 12.76
C VAL A 7 17.86 -2.44 11.39
N TYR A 8 19.17 -2.28 11.33
CA TYR A 8 19.98 -2.58 10.15
C TYR A 8 21.13 -3.50 10.57
N ASN A 9 21.24 -4.67 9.95
CA ASN A 9 22.24 -5.69 10.30
C ASN A 9 22.29 -6.05 11.80
N ASN A 10 21.12 -6.22 12.42
CA ASN A 10 20.94 -6.50 13.86
C ASN A 10 21.35 -5.37 14.81
N GLU A 11 21.63 -4.18 14.31
CA GLU A 11 21.91 -2.99 15.11
C GLU A 11 20.75 -1.98 14.99
N GLU A 12 20.34 -1.42 16.12
CA GLU A 12 19.32 -0.35 16.14
C GLU A 12 19.87 0.90 15.44
N VAL A 13 19.07 1.46 14.53
CA VAL A 13 19.42 2.67 13.79
C VAL A 13 19.01 3.87 14.62
N GLU A 14 19.98 4.60 15.17
CA GLU A 14 19.72 5.76 16.04
C GLU A 14 19.07 6.94 15.29
N THR A 15 19.43 7.13 14.02
CA THR A 15 18.91 8.23 13.19
C THR A 15 18.60 7.76 11.78
N LEU A 16 17.42 8.13 11.29
CA LEU A 16 17.03 7.88 9.90
C LEU A 16 17.48 9.04 9.00
N PRO A 17 17.76 8.77 7.71
CA PRO A 17 17.95 9.83 6.72
C PRO A 17 16.79 10.83 6.71
N LYS A 18 17.08 12.11 6.46
CA LYS A 18 16.07 13.18 6.45
C LYS A 18 14.93 12.91 5.46
N ASP A 19 15.24 12.24 4.36
CA ASP A 19 14.32 11.92 3.28
C ASP A 19 13.83 10.46 3.34
N PHE A 20 13.96 9.78 4.48
CA PHE A 20 13.65 8.37 4.65
C PHE A 20 12.22 8.03 4.21
N TYR A 21 12.09 7.00 3.38
CA TYR A 21 10.83 6.39 3.03
C TYR A 21 11.01 4.87 2.93
N ALA A 22 10.26 4.12 3.72
CA ALA A 22 10.48 2.69 3.94
C ALA A 22 10.68 1.89 2.64
N THR A 23 9.75 2.02 1.68
CA THR A 23 9.82 1.32 0.39
C THR A 23 11.11 1.59 -0.38
N ARG A 24 11.54 2.86 -0.45
CA ARG A 24 12.77 3.25 -1.14
C ARG A 24 13.99 2.72 -0.38
N ASN A 25 14.02 2.92 0.93
CA ASN A 25 15.16 2.54 1.76
C ASN A 25 15.34 1.01 1.84
N TYR A 26 14.27 0.22 1.94
CA TYR A 26 14.37 -1.25 1.90
C TYR A 26 14.90 -1.74 0.55
N THR A 27 14.46 -1.11 -0.54
CA THR A 27 14.96 -1.37 -1.89
C THR A 27 16.45 -1.08 -2.01
N ASP A 28 16.89 0.08 -1.53
CA ASP A 28 18.30 0.47 -1.54
C ASP A 28 19.17 -0.50 -0.72
N SER A 29 18.68 -0.90 0.46
CA SER A 29 19.36 -1.86 1.32
C SER A 29 19.53 -3.22 0.64
N ILE A 30 18.48 -3.80 0.05
CA ILE A 30 18.59 -5.13 -0.55
C ILE A 30 19.50 -5.13 -1.80
N MET A 31 19.44 -4.08 -2.63
CA MET A 31 20.35 -3.94 -3.77
C MET A 31 21.81 -3.78 -3.31
N THR A 32 22.04 -3.05 -2.21
CA THR A 32 23.37 -2.89 -1.61
C THR A 32 23.90 -4.23 -1.11
N SER A 33 23.07 -5.00 -0.39
CA SER A 33 23.44 -6.33 0.13
C SER A 33 23.76 -7.32 -0.98
N ILE A 34 22.99 -7.36 -2.07
CA ILE A 34 23.28 -8.24 -3.22
C ILE A 34 24.60 -7.80 -3.88
N ARG A 35 24.76 -6.49 -4.12
CA ARG A 35 25.97 -5.94 -4.75
C ARG A 35 27.24 -6.22 -3.94
N SER A 36 27.19 -6.10 -2.61
CA SER A 36 28.36 -6.28 -1.75
C SER A 36 28.89 -7.72 -1.71
N HIS A 37 28.05 -8.70 -2.06
CA HIS A 37 28.42 -10.12 -2.10
C HIS A 37 28.64 -10.63 -3.53
N LYS A 38 28.52 -9.78 -4.55
CA LYS A 38 28.80 -10.18 -5.94
C LYS A 38 30.25 -10.65 -6.06
N GLY A 39 30.42 -11.86 -6.62
CA GLY A 39 31.73 -12.44 -6.90
C GLY A 39 32.26 -13.40 -5.82
N ASP A 40 31.49 -13.68 -4.76
CA ASP A 40 31.85 -14.72 -3.78
C ASP A 40 31.57 -16.16 -4.28
N GLY A 41 30.97 -16.28 -5.48
CA GLY A 41 30.66 -17.54 -6.14
C GLY A 41 29.40 -18.26 -5.60
N LYS A 42 28.63 -17.63 -4.71
CA LYS A 42 27.43 -18.21 -4.11
C LYS A 42 26.14 -17.57 -4.66
N PRO A 43 25.03 -18.33 -4.75
CA PRO A 43 23.73 -17.73 -5.01
C PRO A 43 23.24 -16.93 -3.79
N PHE A 44 22.29 -16.03 -4.01
CA PHE A 44 21.62 -15.29 -2.93
C PHE A 44 20.19 -15.77 -2.71
N PHE A 45 19.71 -15.58 -1.49
CA PHE A 45 18.28 -15.56 -1.16
C PHE A 45 17.95 -14.15 -0.68
N ALA A 46 17.10 -13.45 -1.43
CA ALA A 46 16.72 -12.06 -1.16
C ALA A 46 15.23 -11.99 -0.77
N TYR A 47 14.95 -11.52 0.44
CA TYR A 47 13.58 -11.32 0.93
C TYR A 47 13.30 -9.83 1.11
N LEU A 48 12.55 -9.26 0.17
CA LEU A 48 12.13 -7.86 0.19
C LEU A 48 10.67 -7.77 0.65
N ALA A 49 10.49 -7.64 1.97
CA ALA A 49 9.17 -7.47 2.57
C ALA A 49 8.84 -5.98 2.72
N PHE A 50 8.15 -5.42 1.73
CA PHE A 50 7.64 -4.05 1.86
C PHE A 50 6.61 -3.95 2.98
N THR A 51 6.61 -2.81 3.68
CA THR A 51 5.51 -2.42 4.57
C THR A 51 4.39 -1.72 3.81
N ALA A 52 4.70 -1.10 2.66
CA ALA A 52 3.69 -0.66 1.71
C ALA A 52 2.93 -1.88 1.16
N VAL A 53 1.62 -1.82 0.98
CA VAL A 53 0.73 -0.65 1.09
C VAL A 53 -0.14 -0.64 2.35
N HIS A 54 0.40 -1.13 3.48
CA HIS A 54 -0.28 -1.10 4.77
C HIS A 54 -0.49 0.34 5.27
N ASP A 55 -1.52 0.55 6.09
CA ASP A 55 -1.72 1.82 6.80
C ASP A 55 -0.61 2.10 7.84
N PRO A 56 -0.40 3.38 8.21
CA PRO A 56 -1.05 4.57 7.68
C PRO A 56 -0.67 4.87 6.22
N VAL A 57 -1.64 5.31 5.41
CA VAL A 57 -1.39 5.59 3.99
C VAL A 57 -0.52 6.83 3.83
N HIS A 58 0.73 6.65 3.37
CA HIS A 58 1.71 7.71 3.16
C HIS A 58 2.56 7.42 1.92
N VAL A 59 2.73 8.44 1.08
CA VAL A 59 3.66 8.37 -0.05
C VAL A 59 4.19 9.77 -0.38
N PRO A 60 5.48 9.92 -0.74
CA PRO A 60 5.99 11.21 -1.19
C PRO A 60 5.51 11.56 -2.61
N GLU A 61 5.67 12.83 -2.98
CA GLU A 61 5.56 13.25 -4.38
C GLU A 61 6.60 12.54 -5.26
N PRO A 62 6.31 12.32 -6.56
CA PRO A 62 5.09 12.72 -7.30
C PRO A 62 3.88 11.80 -7.08
N TRP A 63 4.08 10.66 -6.43
CA TRP A 63 3.07 9.60 -6.28
C TRP A 63 1.85 10.05 -5.47
N LEU A 64 2.05 11.01 -4.57
CA LEU A 64 1.01 11.55 -3.69
C LEU A 64 -0.08 12.30 -4.44
N SER A 65 0.30 12.98 -5.53
CA SER A 65 -0.61 13.77 -6.36
C SER A 65 -1.01 13.08 -7.66
N GLU A 66 -0.35 11.97 -8.03
CA GLU A 66 -0.52 11.26 -9.30
C GLU A 66 -1.98 10.86 -9.58
N TYR A 67 -2.72 10.45 -8.55
CA TYR A 67 -4.06 9.89 -8.70
C TYR A 67 -5.20 10.89 -8.44
N LYS A 68 -4.89 12.18 -8.29
CA LYS A 68 -5.86 13.19 -7.88
C LYS A 68 -7.13 13.18 -8.75
N GLY A 69 -8.28 12.96 -8.12
CA GLY A 69 -9.60 12.91 -8.73
C GLY A 69 -10.03 11.56 -9.28
N ASN A 70 -9.15 10.56 -9.35
CA ASN A 70 -9.43 9.27 -9.99
C ASN A 70 -10.44 8.41 -9.22
N TYR A 71 -10.69 8.71 -7.95
CA TYR A 71 -11.51 7.89 -7.05
C TYR A 71 -12.83 8.56 -6.63
N ASN A 72 -13.19 9.69 -7.23
CA ASN A 72 -14.40 10.46 -6.89
C ASN A 72 -15.74 9.74 -7.19
N ALA A 73 -15.70 8.68 -7.99
CA ALA A 73 -16.86 7.82 -8.26
C ALA A 73 -17.16 6.83 -7.12
N GLY A 74 -16.27 6.70 -6.13
CA GLY A 74 -16.47 5.89 -4.94
C GLY A 74 -16.16 4.40 -5.08
N TYR A 75 -16.15 3.71 -3.94
CA TYR A 75 -15.75 2.30 -3.83
C TYR A 75 -16.70 1.33 -4.56
N LYS A 76 -17.99 1.65 -4.72
CA LYS A 76 -18.91 0.81 -5.50
C LYS A 76 -18.51 0.76 -6.96
N ALA A 77 -18.34 1.93 -7.57
CA ALA A 77 -17.91 2.06 -8.96
C ALA A 77 -16.54 1.40 -9.16
N LEU A 78 -15.61 1.55 -8.20
CA LEU A 78 -14.33 0.86 -8.26
C LEU A 78 -14.49 -0.67 -8.24
N LYS A 79 -15.33 -1.24 -7.37
CA LYS A 79 -15.53 -2.70 -7.28
C LYS A 79 -16.11 -3.26 -8.58
N GLU A 80 -17.12 -2.61 -9.15
CA GLU A 80 -17.72 -2.98 -10.45
C GLU A 80 -16.68 -2.92 -11.58
N ASN A 81 -15.84 -1.87 -11.59
CA ASN A 81 -14.74 -1.74 -12.54
C ASN A 81 -13.68 -2.85 -12.38
N ARG A 82 -13.36 -3.24 -11.13
CA ARG A 82 -12.40 -4.33 -10.84
C ARG A 82 -12.95 -5.69 -11.24
N ILE A 83 -14.24 -5.96 -11.02
CA ILE A 83 -14.91 -7.18 -11.51
C ILE A 83 -14.82 -7.25 -13.04
N THR A 84 -15.19 -6.16 -13.72
CA THR A 84 -15.14 -6.07 -15.18
C THR A 84 -13.72 -6.24 -15.70
N GLY A 85 -12.75 -5.56 -15.08
CA GLY A 85 -11.33 -5.68 -15.41
C GLY A 85 -10.80 -7.10 -15.26
N ALA A 86 -11.11 -7.77 -14.14
CA ALA A 86 -10.70 -9.14 -13.88
C ALA A 86 -11.26 -10.13 -14.92
N LYS A 87 -12.50 -9.93 -15.37
CA LYS A 87 -13.10 -10.69 -16.49
C LYS A 87 -12.39 -10.43 -17.81
N ASN A 88 -12.05 -9.17 -18.09
CA ASN A 88 -11.41 -8.77 -19.34
C ASN A 88 -10.00 -9.36 -19.49
N VAL A 89 -9.23 -9.42 -18.40
CA VAL A 89 -7.86 -9.98 -18.41
C VAL A 89 -7.83 -11.50 -18.16
N GLY A 90 -8.98 -12.14 -17.93
CA GLY A 90 -9.10 -13.59 -17.82
C GLY A 90 -8.72 -14.19 -16.47
N VAL A 91 -8.54 -13.36 -15.42
CA VAL A 91 -8.28 -13.83 -14.05
C VAL A 91 -9.57 -14.10 -13.27
N PHE A 92 -10.73 -13.79 -13.85
CA PHE A 92 -12.05 -14.14 -13.33
C PHE A 92 -12.95 -14.66 -14.46
N PRO A 93 -13.70 -15.76 -14.29
CA PRO A 93 -14.54 -16.30 -15.37
C PRO A 93 -15.58 -15.28 -15.85
N LYS A 94 -15.82 -15.25 -17.17
CA LYS A 94 -16.71 -14.25 -17.81
C LYS A 94 -18.15 -14.34 -17.28
N ASP A 95 -18.62 -15.55 -17.05
CA ASP A 95 -19.95 -15.91 -16.55
C ASP A 95 -20.06 -15.95 -15.02
N ALA A 96 -18.94 -15.86 -14.29
CA ALA A 96 -18.97 -15.81 -12.84
C ALA A 96 -19.61 -14.50 -12.33
N ILE A 97 -20.34 -14.62 -11.23
CA ILE A 97 -20.98 -13.50 -10.53
C ILE A 97 -19.98 -12.98 -9.50
N GLY A 98 -19.63 -11.69 -9.58
CA GLY A 98 -18.81 -11.04 -8.56
C GLY A 98 -19.64 -10.71 -7.32
N HIS A 99 -18.98 -10.46 -6.20
CA HIS A 99 -19.67 -10.05 -4.97
C HIS A 99 -19.96 -8.55 -4.97
N ASP A 100 -21.05 -8.15 -4.31
CA ASP A 100 -21.32 -6.75 -4.00
C ASP A 100 -20.37 -6.23 -2.90
N LEU A 101 -20.42 -4.92 -2.63
CA LEU A 101 -19.74 -4.36 -1.46
C LEU A 101 -20.19 -5.07 -0.18
N PHE A 102 -19.27 -5.18 0.77
CA PHE A 102 -19.59 -5.74 2.06
C PHE A 102 -20.74 -4.97 2.72
N ALA A 103 -21.75 -5.68 3.22
CA ALA A 103 -23.05 -5.10 3.60
C ALA A 103 -22.98 -4.03 4.71
N MET A 104 -21.90 -3.99 5.49
CA MET A 104 -21.70 -2.96 6.53
C MET A 104 -20.95 -1.72 6.02
N ALA A 105 -20.46 -1.72 4.78
CA ALA A 105 -19.95 -0.50 4.17
C ALA A 105 -21.11 0.49 4.01
N LYS A 106 -20.88 1.76 4.34
CA LYS A 106 -21.83 2.83 4.00
C LYS A 106 -21.99 2.88 2.48
N ASN A 107 -23.10 3.44 1.99
CA ASN A 107 -23.18 3.77 0.57
C ASN A 107 -22.44 5.08 0.30
N TRP A 108 -21.79 5.17 -0.86
CA TRP A 108 -21.07 6.37 -1.27
C TRP A 108 -21.98 7.60 -1.29
N GLU A 109 -23.21 7.44 -1.78
CA GLU A 109 -24.19 8.52 -1.88
C GLU A 109 -24.68 9.06 -0.52
N ASP A 110 -24.54 8.27 0.54
CA ASP A 110 -24.94 8.66 1.90
C ASP A 110 -23.83 9.44 2.64
N LEU A 111 -22.64 9.57 2.03
CA LEU A 111 -21.52 10.34 2.59
C LEU A 111 -21.68 11.84 2.30
N SER A 112 -21.28 12.68 3.25
CA SER A 112 -21.14 14.13 3.02
C SER A 112 -20.00 14.40 2.03
N ASP A 113 -19.97 15.60 1.46
CA ASP A 113 -18.90 15.99 0.52
C ASP A 113 -17.52 15.95 1.18
N GLU A 114 -17.43 16.34 2.46
CA GLU A 114 -16.18 16.26 3.24
C GLU A 114 -15.74 14.80 3.45
N GLN A 115 -16.70 13.90 3.72
CA GLN A 115 -16.40 12.47 3.85
C GLN A 115 -15.94 11.88 2.53
N LYS A 116 -16.62 12.21 1.41
CA LYS A 116 -16.20 11.79 0.06
C LYS A 116 -14.80 12.28 -0.27
N ALA A 117 -14.46 13.52 0.08
CA ALA A 117 -13.14 14.09 -0.16
C ALA A 117 -12.04 13.33 0.61
N VAL A 118 -12.26 13.04 1.89
CA VAL A 118 -11.35 12.25 2.74
C VAL A 118 -11.17 10.83 2.18
N GLU A 119 -12.26 10.15 1.85
CA GLU A 119 -12.24 8.78 1.32
C GLU A 119 -11.54 8.71 -0.05
N SER A 120 -11.85 9.63 -0.97
CA SER A 120 -11.16 9.74 -2.25
C SER A 120 -9.67 9.95 -2.04
N LYS A 121 -9.28 10.93 -1.22
CA LYS A 121 -7.86 11.21 -0.96
C LYS A 121 -7.15 9.97 -0.42
N ALA A 122 -7.71 9.27 0.56
CA ALA A 122 -7.10 8.07 1.11
C ALA A 122 -6.82 7.01 0.04
N MET A 123 -7.75 6.80 -0.90
CA MET A 123 -7.57 5.86 -2.00
C MET A 123 -6.57 6.35 -3.06
N GLU A 124 -6.50 7.67 -3.31
CA GLU A 124 -5.47 8.28 -4.15
C GLU A 124 -4.07 8.03 -3.61
N VAL A 125 -3.88 8.28 -2.30
CA VAL A 125 -2.60 8.04 -1.62
C VAL A 125 -2.26 6.55 -1.65
N TYR A 126 -3.22 5.67 -1.37
CA TYR A 126 -3.04 4.22 -1.45
C TYR A 126 -2.57 3.79 -2.85
N ALA A 127 -3.19 4.31 -3.92
CA ALA A 127 -2.77 4.01 -5.29
C ALA A 127 -1.36 4.56 -5.61
N GLY A 128 -1.03 5.73 -5.07
CA GLY A 128 0.32 6.27 -5.13
C GLY A 128 1.34 5.36 -4.43
N MET A 129 1.01 4.80 -3.26
CA MET A 129 1.86 3.83 -2.57
C MET A 129 2.09 2.57 -3.40
N VAL A 130 1.05 2.03 -4.05
CA VAL A 130 1.18 0.87 -4.94
C VAL A 130 2.14 1.19 -6.09
N SER A 131 2.01 2.37 -6.69
CA SER A 131 2.84 2.81 -7.83
C SER A 131 4.28 3.05 -7.41
N ASN A 132 4.51 3.63 -6.23
CA ASN A 132 5.84 3.79 -5.66
C ASN A 132 6.51 2.44 -5.34
N MET A 133 5.74 1.48 -4.83
CA MET A 133 6.22 0.12 -4.58
C MET A 133 6.61 -0.57 -5.88
N ASP A 134 5.77 -0.50 -6.90
CA ASP A 134 6.05 -1.06 -8.23
C ASP A 134 7.30 -0.41 -8.86
N TYR A 135 7.41 0.92 -8.79
CA TYR A 135 8.61 1.63 -9.24
C TYR A 135 9.88 1.11 -8.56
N ASN A 136 9.84 0.92 -7.23
CA ASN A 136 10.97 0.42 -6.48
C ASN A 136 11.28 -1.06 -6.76
N LEU A 137 10.26 -1.90 -6.97
CA LEU A 137 10.46 -3.26 -7.48
C LEU A 137 11.13 -3.24 -8.86
N GLY A 138 10.72 -2.33 -9.74
CA GLY A 138 11.36 -2.07 -11.03
C GLY A 138 12.84 -1.71 -10.90
N ARG A 139 13.22 -0.94 -9.87
CA ARG A 139 14.65 -0.65 -9.57
C ARG A 139 15.43 -1.93 -9.25
N VAL A 140 14.86 -2.84 -8.46
CA VAL A 140 15.50 -4.14 -8.16
C VAL A 140 15.64 -4.96 -9.43
N ILE A 141 14.59 -5.06 -10.25
CA ILE A 141 14.63 -5.80 -11.51
C ILE A 141 15.70 -5.24 -12.45
N ASN A 142 15.78 -3.93 -12.60
CA ASN A 142 16.78 -3.28 -13.44
C ASN A 142 18.19 -3.50 -12.88
N PHE A 143 18.37 -3.39 -11.57
CA PHE A 143 19.64 -3.70 -10.93
C PHE A 143 20.09 -5.15 -11.20
N LEU A 144 19.19 -6.13 -11.09
CA LEU A 144 19.49 -7.53 -11.40
C LEU A 144 19.92 -7.73 -12.87
N LYS A 145 19.31 -6.99 -13.80
CA LYS A 145 19.72 -7.00 -15.22
C LYS A 145 21.09 -6.37 -15.40
N ASP A 146 21.35 -5.24 -14.74
CA ASP A 146 22.64 -4.54 -14.81
C ASP A 146 23.82 -5.38 -14.27
N ILE A 147 23.54 -6.35 -13.41
CA ILE A 147 24.55 -7.26 -12.87
C ILE A 147 24.54 -8.65 -13.51
N ASP A 148 23.77 -8.85 -14.58
CA ASP A 148 23.61 -10.12 -15.32
C ASP A 148 23.04 -11.29 -14.49
N GLU A 149 22.27 -11.00 -13.43
CA GLU A 149 21.67 -12.03 -12.55
C GLU A 149 20.16 -12.21 -12.78
N TYR A 150 19.51 -11.34 -13.57
CA TYR A 150 18.06 -11.37 -13.77
C TYR A 150 17.56 -12.70 -14.32
N ASP A 151 18.15 -13.21 -15.41
CA ASP A 151 17.72 -14.45 -16.06
C ASP A 151 17.98 -15.71 -15.21
N ASN A 152 18.87 -15.60 -14.23
CA ASN A 152 19.20 -16.67 -13.28
C ASN A 152 18.50 -16.49 -11.91
N THR A 153 17.55 -15.55 -11.81
CA THR A 153 16.81 -15.27 -10.58
C THR A 153 15.35 -15.68 -10.71
N ILE A 154 14.86 -16.49 -9.76
CA ILE A 154 13.42 -16.75 -9.61
C ILE A 154 12.82 -15.62 -8.78
N ILE A 155 11.88 -14.88 -9.37
CA ILE A 155 11.18 -13.78 -8.69
C ILE A 155 9.77 -14.24 -8.33
N ILE A 156 9.44 -14.14 -7.04
CA ILE A 156 8.10 -14.41 -6.52
C ILE A 156 7.57 -13.12 -5.91
N PHE A 157 6.41 -12.68 -6.37
CA PHE A 157 5.69 -11.53 -5.84
C PHE A 157 4.35 -11.98 -5.28
N LEU A 158 4.06 -11.61 -4.04
CA LEU A 158 2.81 -11.93 -3.35
C LEU A 158 2.48 -10.82 -2.34
N SER A 159 1.20 -10.70 -2.03
CA SER A 159 0.74 -10.01 -0.82
C SER A 159 0.67 -11.03 0.33
N ASP A 160 0.76 -10.55 1.56
CA ASP A 160 0.72 -11.36 2.78
C ASP A 160 -0.71 -11.75 3.20
N ASN A 161 -1.74 -11.00 2.76
CA ASN A 161 -3.16 -11.28 3.01
C ASN A 161 -4.07 -10.51 2.02
N GLY A 162 -5.38 -10.52 2.26
CA GLY A 162 -6.35 -9.72 1.51
C GLY A 162 -6.25 -8.21 1.83
N SER A 163 -7.07 -7.40 1.16
CA SER A 163 -7.14 -5.95 1.43
C SER A 163 -7.50 -5.65 2.89
N ASN A 164 -7.06 -4.50 3.41
CA ASN A 164 -7.39 -4.10 4.77
C ASN A 164 -8.81 -3.44 4.80
N PRO A 165 -9.74 -3.84 5.70
CA PRO A 165 -11.04 -3.17 5.82
C PRO A 165 -11.10 -2.08 6.89
N TYR A 166 -10.03 -1.85 7.65
CA TYR A 166 -10.12 -1.09 8.89
C TYR A 166 -9.96 0.42 8.66
N TYR A 167 -10.77 1.19 9.40
CA TYR A 167 -10.48 2.57 9.74
C TYR A 167 -9.61 2.61 10.99
N ASN A 168 -8.92 3.72 11.24
CA ASN A 168 -8.06 3.85 12.43
C ASN A 168 -8.77 3.49 13.74
N ASP A 169 -10.02 3.93 13.89
CA ASP A 169 -10.85 3.71 15.09
C ASP A 169 -11.23 2.24 15.32
N ASN A 170 -11.05 1.38 14.32
CA ASN A 170 -11.29 -0.05 14.46
C ASN A 170 -10.15 -0.77 15.19
N TYR A 171 -8.94 -0.21 15.21
CA TYR A 171 -7.82 -0.80 15.91
C TYR A 171 -7.96 -0.65 17.44
N PRO A 172 -7.64 -1.70 18.23
CA PRO A 172 -7.72 -1.65 19.69
C PRO A 172 -6.96 -0.45 20.27
N GLY A 173 -7.64 0.34 21.09
CA GLY A 173 -7.05 1.49 21.78
C GLY A 173 -6.98 2.79 20.97
N ASN A 174 -7.34 2.79 19.68
CA ASN A 174 -7.28 4.00 18.86
C ASN A 174 -8.46 4.94 19.07
N LYS A 175 -9.68 4.40 19.17
CA LYS A 175 -10.90 5.22 19.23
C LYS A 175 -10.90 6.18 20.42
N GLY A 176 -10.90 7.47 20.13
CA GLY A 176 -10.91 8.54 21.14
C GLY A 176 -9.62 8.68 21.95
N SER A 177 -8.52 8.08 21.50
CA SER A 177 -7.25 8.13 22.23
C SER A 177 -6.55 9.47 22.06
N ALA A 178 -5.81 9.87 23.10
CA ALA A 178 -4.96 11.06 23.05
C ALA A 178 -3.82 10.95 22.04
N PHE A 179 -3.48 9.73 21.61
CA PHE A 179 -2.51 9.49 20.54
C PHE A 179 -3.11 9.79 19.16
N MET A 180 -4.30 9.24 18.87
CA MET A 180 -4.95 9.49 17.58
C MET A 180 -5.37 10.95 17.39
N ALA A 181 -5.67 11.67 18.49
CA ALA A 181 -6.02 13.09 18.47
C ALA A 181 -4.87 14.03 18.02
N GLN A 182 -3.65 13.52 17.86
CA GLN A 182 -2.46 14.31 17.48
C GLN A 182 -2.32 14.48 15.96
N PHE A 183 -3.02 13.65 15.18
CA PHE A 183 -2.88 13.61 13.73
C PHE A 183 -3.92 14.48 13.04
N ASP A 184 -3.50 15.17 11.98
CA ASP A 184 -4.39 15.87 11.05
C ASP A 184 -4.75 14.92 9.91
N ASN A 185 -6.00 14.48 9.89
CA ASN A 185 -6.57 13.60 8.89
C ASN A 185 -7.60 14.33 8.00
N SER A 186 -7.44 15.64 7.81
CA SER A 186 -8.12 16.38 6.75
C SER A 186 -7.74 15.84 5.36
N ALA A 187 -8.61 16.03 4.37
CA ALA A 187 -8.35 15.58 3.00
C ALA A 187 -7.09 16.23 2.40
N GLU A 188 -6.70 17.40 2.91
CA GLU A 188 -5.49 18.11 2.50
C GLU A 188 -4.21 17.48 3.08
N ASN A 189 -4.28 16.86 4.26
CA ASN A 189 -3.10 16.35 4.96
C ASN A 189 -2.91 14.82 4.85
N ILE A 190 -3.97 14.05 4.52
CA ILE A 190 -3.83 12.59 4.32
C ILE A 190 -2.74 12.28 3.29
N GLY A 191 -1.76 11.47 3.68
CA GLY A 191 -0.60 11.10 2.88
C GLY A 191 0.68 11.87 3.21
N HIS A 192 0.57 12.98 3.94
CA HIS A 192 1.68 13.78 4.42
C HIS A 192 2.13 13.39 5.84
N PRO A 193 3.32 13.84 6.30
CA PRO A 193 3.69 13.76 7.71
C PRO A 193 2.59 14.34 8.62
N MET A 194 2.44 13.77 9.81
CA MET A 194 1.37 14.10 10.77
C MET A 194 -0.06 13.72 10.34
N SER A 195 -0.22 12.96 9.25
CA SER A 195 -1.45 12.17 9.07
C SER A 195 -1.27 10.75 9.62
N HIS A 196 -2.38 10.09 9.93
CA HIS A 196 -2.41 8.67 10.26
C HIS A 196 -3.77 8.15 9.84
N TYR A 197 -3.87 7.58 8.64
CA TYR A 197 -5.16 7.20 8.06
C TYR A 197 -5.17 5.77 7.51
N ALA A 198 -6.24 5.05 7.79
CA ALA A 198 -6.57 3.76 7.19
C ALA A 198 -7.88 3.91 6.41
N TYR A 199 -7.85 3.51 5.13
CA TYR A 199 -8.88 3.78 4.12
C TYR A 199 -10.22 3.03 4.29
N GLY A 200 -10.36 2.18 5.32
CA GLY A 200 -11.65 1.63 5.71
C GLY A 200 -12.32 0.62 4.79
N LEU A 201 -13.55 0.30 5.18
CA LEU A 201 -14.28 -0.90 4.78
C LEU A 201 -14.75 -0.86 3.32
N GLY A 202 -15.16 0.30 2.83
CA GLY A 202 -15.62 0.48 1.45
C GLY A 202 -14.48 0.19 0.46
N TRP A 203 -13.33 0.84 0.64
CA TRP A 203 -12.15 0.61 -0.18
C TRP A 203 -11.54 -0.78 0.03
N GLY A 204 -11.52 -1.29 1.27
CA GLY A 204 -11.11 -2.67 1.56
C GLY A 204 -11.93 -3.68 0.74
N SER A 205 -13.27 -3.56 0.76
CA SER A 205 -14.15 -4.43 -0.03
C SER A 205 -13.98 -4.26 -1.54
N ALA A 206 -13.77 -3.03 -2.03
CA ALA A 206 -13.51 -2.78 -3.44
C ALA A 206 -12.17 -3.37 -3.92
N CYS A 207 -11.14 -3.33 -3.07
CA CYS A 207 -9.81 -3.88 -3.35
C CYS A 207 -9.78 -5.42 -3.38
N ALA A 208 -10.72 -6.10 -2.72
CA ALA A 208 -10.92 -7.54 -2.87
C ALA A 208 -11.39 -7.94 -4.29
N GLY A 209 -11.73 -6.96 -5.13
CA GLY A 209 -12.10 -7.17 -6.53
C GLY A 209 -13.36 -8.01 -6.65
N PRO A 210 -13.36 -9.10 -7.45
CA PRO A 210 -14.54 -9.94 -7.62
C PRO A 210 -14.83 -10.85 -6.43
N LEU A 211 -13.89 -11.01 -5.51
CA LEU A 211 -14.01 -11.89 -4.35
C LEU A 211 -14.77 -11.20 -3.21
N ASP A 212 -15.17 -12.04 -2.24
CA ASP A 212 -15.79 -11.63 -0.99
C ASP A 212 -14.74 -11.47 0.12
N LEU A 213 -15.10 -10.68 1.14
CA LEU A 213 -14.31 -10.42 2.34
C LEU A 213 -12.92 -9.83 2.06
N PHE A 214 -12.05 -9.85 3.07
CA PHE A 214 -10.82 -9.09 3.17
C PHE A 214 -10.00 -9.60 4.39
N LYS A 215 -8.88 -8.93 4.71
CA LYS A 215 -8.07 -9.21 5.90
C LYS A 215 -8.92 -9.28 7.18
N THR A 216 -8.68 -10.30 8.01
CA THR A 216 -9.29 -10.49 9.34
C THR A 216 -8.32 -10.14 10.45
#